data_AF-A0A3E0PTA8-F1
#
_entry.id   AF-A0A3E0PTA8-F1
#
_cell.length_a   1.000
_cell.length_b   1.000
_cell.length_c   1.000
_cell.angle_alpha   90.00
_cell.angle_beta   90.00
_cell.angle_gamma   90.00
#
_symmetry.space_group_name_H-M   'P 1'
#
loop_
_entity.id
_entity.type
_entity.pdbx_description
1 polymer ?
#
loop_
_entity_poly.entity_id
_entity_poly.type
_entity_poly.pdbx_seq_one_letter_code
_entity_poly.pdbx_strand_id
1 'polypeptide(L)'
;MSRIYQTDGLRFRYPDEWRAQEESGDEGLTVTVDGDGPAFCTITLLEGRPPVDEVLDAGVDAYREVYEDFDVEPVECQVAGRAARGRNVDFFCLELVSSAWLRAFRTG
;
A
#
# COMPACT_ATOMS: atom_id res chain seq x y z
N MET A 1 -4.51 -20.72 -5.71
CA MET A 1 -3.02 -20.82 -5.79
C MET A 1 -2.45 -19.40 -5.71
N SER A 2 -1.20 -19.12 -6.11
CA SER A 2 -0.67 -17.74 -6.17
C SER A 2 0.09 -17.48 -7.46
N ARG A 3 0.01 -16.27 -7.98
CA ARG A 3 0.79 -15.78 -9.14
C ARG A 3 1.98 -14.94 -8.67
N ILE A 4 2.95 -14.73 -9.55
CA ILE A 4 4.12 -13.87 -9.33
C ILE A 4 4.03 -12.71 -10.29
N TYR A 5 4.09 -11.49 -9.75
CA TYR A 5 4.36 -10.28 -10.53
C TYR A 5 5.87 -9.99 -10.45
N GLN A 6 6.47 -9.57 -11.55
CA GLN A 6 7.89 -9.23 -11.62
C GLN A 6 8.16 -8.20 -12.72
N THR A 7 8.88 -7.14 -12.34
CA THR A 7 9.46 -6.12 -13.22
C THR A 7 10.80 -5.66 -12.64
N ASP A 8 11.43 -4.66 -13.25
CA ASP A 8 12.68 -4.09 -12.77
C ASP A 8 12.46 -3.43 -11.40
N GLY A 9 13.13 -3.96 -10.37
CA GLY A 9 13.09 -3.43 -9.00
C GLY A 9 11.90 -3.89 -8.13
N LEU A 10 10.90 -4.60 -8.68
CA LEU A 10 9.74 -5.07 -7.92
C LEU A 10 9.36 -6.52 -8.26
N ARG A 11 9.17 -7.34 -7.21
CA ARG A 11 8.71 -8.72 -7.32
C ARG A 11 7.89 -9.12 -6.10
N PHE A 12 6.70 -9.66 -6.31
CA PHE A 12 5.84 -10.15 -5.21
C PHE A 12 4.89 -11.26 -5.67
N ARG A 13 4.30 -11.96 -4.70
CA ARG A 13 3.25 -12.96 -4.93
C ARG A 13 1.90 -12.38 -4.58
N TYR A 14 0.88 -12.74 -5.36
CA TYR A 14 -0.51 -12.34 -5.15
C TYR A 14 -1.45 -13.52 -5.44
N PRO A 15 -2.70 -13.51 -4.94
CA PRO A 15 -3.67 -14.57 -5.22
C PRO A 15 -3.88 -14.77 -6.72
N ASP A 16 -4.11 -16.01 -7.15
CA ASP A 16 -4.30 -16.33 -8.58
C ASP A 16 -5.63 -15.87 -9.17
N GLU A 17 -6.63 -15.66 -8.31
CA GLU A 17 -7.94 -15.08 -8.65
C GLU A 17 -7.88 -13.56 -8.84
N TRP A 18 -6.80 -12.92 -8.39
CA TRP A 18 -6.60 -11.48 -8.53
C TRP A 18 -5.93 -11.13 -9.86
N ARG A 19 -6.13 -9.89 -10.30
CA ARG A 19 -5.49 -9.29 -11.47
C ARG A 19 -4.44 -8.28 -11.00
N ALA A 20 -3.48 -7.99 -11.86
CA ALA A 20 -2.46 -6.99 -11.62
C ALA A 20 -2.52 -5.93 -12.73
N GLN A 21 -2.56 -4.68 -12.33
CA GLN A 21 -2.65 -3.51 -13.19
C GLN A 21 -1.42 -2.65 -12.90
N GLU A 22 -0.69 -2.33 -13.96
CA GLU A 22 0.53 -1.55 -13.88
C GLU A 22 0.29 -0.15 -14.44
N GLU A 23 0.70 0.85 -13.67
CA GLU A 23 0.64 2.25 -14.03
C GLU A 23 2.03 2.85 -13.82
N SER A 24 2.65 3.29 -14.92
CA SER A 24 3.93 4.01 -14.87
C SER A 24 3.69 5.49 -15.12
N GLY A 25 4.27 6.35 -14.30
CA GLY A 25 4.20 7.80 -14.44
C GLY A 25 5.49 8.47 -13.99
N ASP A 26 5.49 9.80 -13.96
CA ASP A 26 6.68 10.60 -13.62
C ASP A 26 7.15 10.41 -12.16
N GLU A 27 6.27 9.91 -11.29
CA GLU A 27 6.56 9.68 -9.86
C GLU A 27 7.10 8.27 -9.57
N GLY A 28 7.04 7.40 -10.59
CA GLY A 28 7.53 6.03 -10.56
C GLY A 28 6.50 4.99 -11.03
N LEU A 29 6.65 3.78 -10.50
CA LEU A 29 5.85 2.62 -10.88
C LEU A 29 4.83 2.30 -9.79
N THR A 30 3.56 2.22 -10.13
CA THR A 30 2.50 1.73 -9.25
C THR A 30 1.90 0.44 -9.82
N VAL A 31 1.77 -0.56 -8.95
CA VAL A 31 1.12 -1.83 -9.28
C VAL A 31 -0.01 -2.06 -8.31
N THR A 32 -1.23 -2.14 -8.82
CA THR A 32 -2.41 -2.50 -8.05
C THR A 32 -2.76 -3.96 -8.33
N VAL A 33 -3.14 -4.69 -7.29
CA VAL A 33 -3.72 -6.02 -7.40
C VAL A 33 -5.06 -6.09 -6.67
N ASP A 34 -6.07 -6.61 -7.34
CA ASP A 34 -7.44 -6.73 -6.84
C ASP A 34 -8.17 -7.95 -7.42
N GLY A 35 -9.30 -8.30 -6.83
CA GLY A 35 -10.20 -9.35 -7.32
C GLY A 35 -11.66 -8.92 -7.22
N ASP A 36 -12.59 -9.87 -7.31
CA ASP A 36 -14.04 -9.55 -7.29
C ASP A 36 -14.56 -9.03 -5.93
N GLY A 37 -13.73 -9.06 -4.89
CA GLY A 37 -14.06 -8.58 -3.54
C GLY A 37 -13.62 -7.13 -3.29
N PRO A 38 -13.93 -6.58 -2.09
CA PRO A 38 -13.63 -5.19 -1.75
C PRO A 38 -12.14 -4.94 -1.41
N ALA A 39 -11.33 -6.00 -1.34
CA ALA A 39 -9.93 -5.91 -0.95
C ALA A 39 -9.04 -5.74 -2.18
N PHE A 40 -8.05 -4.85 -2.03
CA PHE A 40 -7.01 -4.62 -3.01
C PHE A 40 -5.69 -4.32 -2.30
N CYS A 41 -4.59 -4.35 -3.04
CA CYS A 41 -3.28 -3.92 -2.56
C CYS A 41 -2.59 -3.12 -3.65
N THR A 42 -2.05 -1.96 -3.28
CA THR A 42 -1.27 -1.11 -4.17
C THR A 42 0.17 -1.06 -3.68
N ILE A 43 1.11 -1.25 -4.59
CA ILE A 43 2.55 -1.20 -4.32
C ILE A 43 3.16 -0.16 -5.26
N THR A 44 3.77 0.87 -4.68
CA THR A 44 4.42 1.94 -5.45
C THR A 44 5.93 1.95 -5.21
N LEU A 45 6.69 1.97 -6.30
CA LEU A 45 8.13 2.21 -6.31
C LEU A 45 8.37 3.68 -6.67
N LEU A 46 8.65 4.49 -5.65
CA LEU A 46 8.88 5.94 -5.78
C LEU A 46 10.33 6.24 -6.21
N GLU A 47 10.51 6.88 -7.36
CA GLU A 47 11.85 7.19 -7.89
C GLU A 47 12.61 8.19 -7.01
N GLY A 48 11.91 9.18 -6.43
CA GLY A 48 12.50 10.22 -5.57
C GLY A 48 13.00 9.72 -4.21
N ARG A 49 12.67 8.47 -3.83
CA ARG A 49 13.03 7.86 -2.53
C ARG A 49 12.83 8.81 -1.33
N PRO A 50 11.63 9.42 -1.18
CA PRO A 50 11.33 10.31 -0.06
C PRO A 50 11.50 9.61 1.30
N PRO A 51 11.63 10.39 2.39
CA PRO A 51 11.62 9.85 3.75
C PRO A 51 10.37 8.98 4.02
N VAL A 52 10.57 7.88 4.73
CA VAL A 52 9.51 6.88 5.00
C VAL A 52 8.32 7.51 5.72
N ASP A 53 8.57 8.38 6.71
CA ASP A 53 7.50 9.01 7.47
C ASP A 53 6.69 9.97 6.59
N GLU A 54 7.32 10.73 5.68
CA GLU A 54 6.61 11.61 4.74
C GLU A 54 5.66 10.83 3.82
N VAL A 55 6.08 9.66 3.34
CA VAL A 55 5.21 8.79 2.52
C VAL A 55 4.01 8.26 3.32
N LEU A 56 4.26 7.83 4.56
CA LEU A 56 3.20 7.29 5.42
C LEU A 56 2.21 8.38 5.83
N ASP A 57 2.71 9.56 6.17
CA ASP A 57 1.88 10.68 6.60
C ASP A 57 1.04 11.21 5.42
N ALA A 58 1.61 11.32 4.21
CA ALA A 58 0.84 11.63 3.00
C ALA A 58 -0.26 10.58 2.71
N GLY A 59 0.05 9.29 2.92
CA GLY A 59 -0.94 8.22 2.80
C GLY A 59 -2.07 8.34 3.81
N VAL A 60 -1.78 8.69 5.07
CA VAL A 60 -2.80 8.94 6.10
C VAL A 60 -3.63 10.18 5.79
N ASP A 61 -3.00 11.25 5.31
CA ASP A 61 -3.68 12.49 4.95
C ASP A 61 -4.75 12.25 3.85
N ALA A 62 -4.49 11.34 2.90
CA ALA A 62 -5.48 10.95 1.91
C ALA A 62 -6.75 10.31 2.52
N TYR A 63 -6.63 9.57 3.64
CA TYR A 63 -7.81 9.06 4.37
C TYR A 63 -8.50 10.18 5.14
N ARG A 64 -7.74 11.10 5.75
CA ARG A 64 -8.27 12.25 6.51
C ARG A 64 -9.14 13.17 5.64
N GLU A 65 -8.81 13.30 4.36
CA GLU A 65 -9.58 14.12 3.42
C GLU A 65 -10.96 13.53 3.09
N VAL A 66 -11.10 12.20 3.18
CA VAL A 66 -12.30 11.46 2.73
C VAL A 66 -13.18 11.04 3.90
N TYR A 67 -12.59 10.67 5.04
CA TYR A 67 -13.28 10.10 6.19
C TYR A 67 -13.22 11.03 7.39
N GLU A 68 -14.39 11.36 7.95
CA GLU A 68 -14.51 12.22 9.14
C GLU A 68 -14.04 11.52 10.42
N ASP A 69 -14.27 10.21 10.52
CA ASP A 69 -13.91 9.39 11.67
C ASP A 69 -13.02 8.22 11.23
N PHE A 70 -11.76 8.24 11.66
CA PHE A 70 -10.78 7.20 11.44
C PHE A 70 -9.74 7.18 12.57
N ASP A 71 -9.23 5.99 12.87
CA ASP A 71 -8.15 5.78 13.83
C ASP A 71 -6.87 5.37 13.11
N VAL A 72 -5.72 5.77 13.67
CA VAL A 72 -4.40 5.49 13.09
C VAL A 72 -3.46 4.95 14.16
N GLU A 73 -3.02 3.71 13.97
CA GLU A 73 -2.03 3.07 14.81
C GLU A 73 -0.66 3.00 14.09
N PRO A 74 0.42 3.59 14.66
CA PRO A 74 1.76 3.43 14.12
C PRO A 74 2.32 2.03 14.41
N VAL A 75 2.98 1.42 13.42
CA VAL A 75 3.53 0.06 13.52
C VAL A 75 4.95 0.00 12.99
N GLU A 76 5.86 -0.60 13.76
CA GLU A 76 7.17 -1.05 13.29
C GLU A 76 7.04 -2.50 12.78
N CYS A 77 7.50 -2.78 11.57
CA CYS A 77 7.28 -4.08 10.91
C CYS A 77 8.41 -4.48 9.98
N GLN A 78 8.21 -5.60 9.27
CA GLN A 78 9.09 -6.01 8.18
C GLN A 78 8.31 -6.26 6.90
N VAL A 79 8.85 -5.79 5.78
CA VAL A 79 8.36 -6.09 4.43
C VAL A 79 9.48 -6.73 3.63
N ALA A 80 9.25 -7.93 3.10
CA ALA A 80 10.25 -8.71 2.37
C ALA A 80 11.60 -8.85 3.12
N GLY A 81 11.57 -9.04 4.45
CA GLY A 81 12.76 -9.17 5.29
C GLY A 81 13.50 -7.86 5.59
N ARG A 82 12.94 -6.71 5.18
CA ARG A 82 13.51 -5.39 5.43
C ARG A 82 12.74 -4.69 6.53
N ALA A 83 13.44 -3.99 7.42
CA ALA A 83 12.79 -3.12 8.40
C ALA A 83 11.95 -2.05 7.69
N ALA A 84 10.71 -1.91 8.13
CA ALA A 84 9.71 -1.03 7.55
C ALA A 84 8.90 -0.38 8.67
N ARG A 85 8.29 0.76 8.35
CA ARG A 85 7.29 1.40 9.21
C ARG A 85 5.93 1.34 8.55
N GLY A 86 4.90 1.50 9.35
CA GLY A 86 3.53 1.48 8.88
C GLY A 86 2.56 2.31 9.71
N ARG A 87 1.36 2.40 9.16
CA ARG A 87 0.15 2.92 9.79
C ARG A 87 -0.96 1.90 9.51
N ASN A 88 -1.61 1.41 10.56
CA ASN A 88 -2.90 0.75 10.42
C ASN A 88 -3.96 1.83 10.51
N VAL A 89 -4.90 1.84 9.57
CA VAL A 89 -5.96 2.84 9.51
C VAL A 89 -7.28 2.11 9.56
N ASP A 90 -8.09 2.38 10.57
CA ASP A 90 -9.45 1.86 10.68
C ASP A 90 -10.44 3.00 10.50
N PHE A 91 -11.46 2.81 9.67
CA PHE A 91 -12.39 3.88 9.28
C PHE A 91 -13.78 3.32 8.97
N PHE A 92 -14.81 4.18 9.04
CA PHE A 92 -16.17 3.80 8.67
C PHE A 92 -16.44 4.13 7.20
N CYS A 93 -16.85 3.12 6.44
CA CYS A 93 -17.22 3.25 5.04
C CYS A 93 -18.46 2.41 4.76
N LEU A 94 -19.54 3.02 4.22
CA LEU A 94 -20.80 2.34 3.90
C LEU A 94 -21.38 1.54 5.09
N GLU A 95 -21.39 2.15 6.29
CA GLU A 95 -21.86 1.52 7.55
C GLU A 95 -21.05 0.29 8.00
N LEU A 96 -19.88 0.06 7.40
CA LEU A 96 -18.95 -1.01 7.75
C LEU A 96 -17.63 -0.44 8.28
N VAL A 97 -17.03 -1.14 9.22
CA VAL A 97 -15.64 -0.88 9.63
C VAL A 97 -14.72 -1.47 8.56
N SER A 98 -13.94 -0.61 7.94
CA SER A 98 -12.91 -0.96 6.95
C SER A 98 -11.53 -0.71 7.54
N SER A 99 -10.55 -1.49 7.10
CA SER A 99 -9.16 -1.35 7.52
C SER A 99 -8.25 -1.19 6.30
N ALA A 100 -7.22 -0.36 6.45
CA ALA A 100 -6.13 -0.23 5.51
C ALA A 100 -4.78 -0.34 6.22
N TRP A 101 -3.79 -0.88 5.50
CA TRP A 101 -2.44 -1.06 6.03
C TRP A 101 -1.42 -0.37 5.13
N LEU A 102 -0.91 0.76 5.60
CA LEU A 102 0.16 1.48 4.93
C LEU A 102 1.51 0.94 5.42
N ARG A 103 2.41 0.62 4.49
CA ARG A 103 3.74 0.08 4.78
C ARG A 103 4.75 0.73 3.87
N ALA A 104 5.83 1.23 4.43
CA ALA A 104 6.89 1.89 3.67
C ALA A 104 8.28 1.56 4.23
N PHE A 105 9.22 1.41 3.31
CA PHE A 105 10.65 1.32 3.59
C PHE A 105 11.42 1.94 2.42
N ARG A 106 12.63 2.40 2.68
CA ARG A 106 13.47 3.01 1.65
C ARG A 106 14.18 1.94 0.82
N THR A 107 14.10 2.02 -0.50
CA THR A 107 14.88 1.17 -1.41
C THR A 107 16.37 1.56 -1.42
N GLY A 108 17.24 0.57 -1.65
CA GLY A 108 18.70 0.73 -1.64
C GLY A 108 19.22 1.39 -2.90
#